data_AF-A0A972G5S0-F1
#
_entry.id   AF-A0A972G5S0-F1
#
_cell.length_a   1.000
_cell.length_b   1.000
_cell.length_c   1.000
_cell.angle_alpha   90.00
_cell.angle_beta   90.00
_cell.angle_gamma   90.00
#
_symmetry.space_group_name_H-M   'P 1'
#
loop_
_entity.id
_entity.type
_entity.pdbx_description
1 polymer ?
#
loop_
_entity_poly.entity_id
_entity_poly.type
_entity_poly.pdbx_seq_one_letter_code
_entity_poly.pdbx_strand_id
1 'polypeptide(L)' 'MWPDPQNTDQRVLIIMDATQTIDTARLAPQSRIIAIRMEAVDHGTVTQAALRQSANDAKIPEHRLLIPADGEILELVCV' A
#
# COMPACT_ATOMS: atom_id res chain seq x y z
N MET A 1 -22.15 -18.70 -2.29
CA MET A 1 -22.38 -17.33 -1.80
C MET A 1 -21.50 -17.18 -0.58
N TRP A 2 -20.62 -16.18 -0.57
CA TRP A 2 -19.90 -15.77 0.64
C TRP A 2 -20.93 -15.56 1.77
N PRO A 3 -20.76 -16.14 2.98
CA PRO A 3 -19.50 -16.53 3.63
C PRO A 3 -19.21 -18.05 3.65
N ASP A 4 -17.96 -18.43 3.97
CA ASP A 4 -17.53 -19.82 4.26
C ASP A 4 -17.92 -20.20 5.71
N PRO A 5 -18.79 -21.20 5.92
CA PRO A 5 -19.26 -21.58 7.26
C PRO A 5 -18.19 -22.20 8.16
N GLN A 6 -17.00 -22.54 7.63
CA GLN A 6 -15.91 -23.10 8.44
C GLN A 6 -14.87 -22.06 8.88
N ASN A 7 -14.99 -20.81 8.44
CA ASN A 7 -14.01 -19.77 8.71
C ASN A 7 -14.62 -18.60 9.51
N THR A 8 -14.94 -18.86 10.77
CA THR A 8 -15.57 -17.87 11.65
C THR A 8 -14.58 -16.93 12.36
N ASP A 9 -13.26 -17.14 12.24
CA ASP A 9 -12.25 -16.41 13.03
C ASP A 9 -10.97 -15.95 12.27
N GLN A 10 -10.82 -16.22 10.96
CA GLN A 10 -9.62 -15.74 10.26
C GLN A 10 -9.80 -14.30 9.75
N ARG A 11 -9.09 -13.37 10.40
CA ARG A 11 -8.67 -12.13 9.75
C ARG A 11 -7.64 -12.50 8.67
N VAL A 12 -8.11 -12.74 7.46
CA VAL A 12 -7.27 -13.00 6.29
C VAL A 12 -6.80 -11.67 5.69
N LEU A 13 -5.51 -11.58 5.37
CA LEU A 13 -4.99 -10.45 4.62
C LEU A 13 -5.44 -10.57 3.15
N ILE A 14 -6.42 -9.76 2.76
CA ILE A 14 -7.03 -9.78 1.42
C ILE A 14 -6.47 -8.71 0.47
N ILE A 15 -5.66 -7.79 0.99
CA ILE A 15 -4.99 -6.71 0.27
C ILE A 15 -3.56 -6.56 0.81
N MET A 16 -2.71 -5.85 0.08
CA MET A 16 -1.31 -5.69 0.50
C MET A 16 -1.18 -4.88 1.78
N ASP A 17 -0.31 -5.35 2.68
CA ASP A 17 0.14 -4.56 3.83
C ASP A 17 1.37 -3.69 3.48
N ALA A 18 1.88 -2.97 4.49
CA ALA A 18 3.06 -2.14 4.32
C ALA A 18 4.31 -2.95 3.93
N THR A 19 4.54 -4.11 4.55
CA THR A 19 5.71 -4.96 4.29
C THR A 19 5.71 -5.45 2.84
N GLN A 20 4.58 -5.97 2.37
CA GLN A 20 4.42 -6.43 0.99
C GLN A 20 4.59 -5.27 -0.02
N THR A 21 4.15 -4.07 0.34
CA THR A 21 4.34 -2.86 -0.48
C THR A 21 5.83 -2.49 -0.60
N ILE A 22 6.57 -2.54 0.51
CA ILE A 22 8.02 -2.30 0.50
C ILE A 22 8.76 -3.38 -0.29
N ASP A 23 8.38 -4.65 -0.13
CA ASP A 23 9.00 -5.75 -0.89
C ASP A 23 8.75 -5.60 -2.39
N THR A 24 7.56 -5.18 -2.79
CA THR A 24 7.25 -4.85 -4.18
C THR A 24 8.14 -3.71 -4.69
N ALA A 25 8.36 -2.67 -3.88
CA ALA A 25 9.27 -1.57 -4.22
C ALA A 25 10.71 -2.06 -4.41
N ARG A 26 11.16 -3.04 -3.63
CA ARG A 26 12.51 -3.61 -3.78
C ARG A 26 12.62 -4.49 -5.02
N LEU A 27 11.61 -5.30 -5.31
CA LEU A 27 11.58 -6.22 -6.44
C LEU A 27 11.50 -5.50 -7.80
N ALA A 28 10.88 -4.32 -7.85
CA ALA A 28 10.72 -3.54 -9.07
C ALA A 28 11.50 -2.22 -9.00
N PRO A 29 12.85 -2.23 -8.98
CA PRO A 29 13.66 -1.05 -8.67
C PRO A 29 13.53 0.11 -9.66
N GLN A 30 13.04 -0.16 -10.87
CA GLN A 30 12.83 0.83 -11.93
C GLN A 30 11.38 1.34 -12.00
N SER A 31 10.50 0.81 -11.16
CA SER A 31 9.08 1.19 -11.14
C SER A 31 8.79 2.24 -10.08
N ARG A 32 7.79 3.08 -10.38
CA ARG A 32 7.10 3.95 -9.43
C ARG A 32 5.86 3.22 -8.92
N ILE A 33 5.74 3.08 -7.61
CA ILE A 33 4.59 2.49 -6.93
C ILE A 33 3.69 3.60 -6.44
N ILE A 34 2.39 3.51 -6.75
CA ILE A 34 1.37 4.43 -6.24
C ILE A 34 0.49 3.63 -5.30
N ALA A 35 0.59 3.90 -4.00
CA ALA A 35 -0.20 3.21 -2.98
C ALA A 35 -1.55 3.90 -2.79
N ILE A 36 -2.62 3.15 -3.00
CA ILE A 36 -4.02 3.59 -2.87
C ILE A 36 -4.78 2.62 -1.96
N ARG A 37 -6.07 2.91 -1.70
CA ARG A 37 -6.96 2.04 -0.89
C ARG A 37 -6.53 1.94 0.57
N MET A 38 -6.08 3.05 1.14
CA MET A 38 -5.85 3.21 2.58
C MET A 38 -6.96 4.09 3.16
N GLU A 39 -7.36 3.84 4.41
CA GLU A 39 -8.16 4.77 5.25
C GLU A 39 -9.59 5.12 4.78
N ALA A 40 -10.04 4.61 3.62
CA ALA A 40 -11.41 4.84 3.13
C ALA A 40 -12.44 3.81 3.63
N VAL A 41 -11.98 2.65 4.12
CA VAL A 41 -12.84 1.55 4.58
C VAL A 41 -12.40 1.08 5.96
N ASP A 42 -13.36 0.64 6.77
CA ASP A 42 -13.20 0.24 8.18
C ASP A 42 -12.24 -0.93 8.40
N HIS A 43 -12.10 -1.80 7.40
CA HIS A 43 -11.23 -2.97 7.43
C HIS A 43 -9.81 -2.71 6.89
N GLY A 44 -9.51 -1.48 6.46
CA GLY A 44 -8.16 -1.06 6.09
C GLY A 44 -7.29 -0.90 7.33
N THR A 45 -6.24 -1.70 7.46
CA THR A 45 -5.35 -1.71 8.64
C THR A 45 -4.09 -0.86 8.49
N VAL A 46 -3.82 -0.33 7.29
CA VAL A 46 -2.65 0.47 6.97
C VAL A 46 -3.06 1.92 6.75
N THR A 47 -2.42 2.83 7.48
CA THR A 47 -2.55 4.28 7.29
C THR A 47 -1.48 4.81 6.34
N GLN A 48 -1.77 5.92 5.66
CA GLN A 48 -0.78 6.60 4.82
C GLN A 48 0.50 6.94 5.61
N ALA A 49 0.34 7.43 6.84
CA ALA A 49 1.45 7.78 7.72
C ALA A 49 2.31 6.55 8.10
N ALA A 50 1.68 5.41 8.45
CA ALA A 50 2.40 4.19 8.79
C ALA A 50 3.15 3.61 7.58
N LEU A 51 2.55 3.66 6.39
CA LEU A 51 3.21 3.24 5.15
C LEU A 51 4.40 4.16 4.82
N ARG A 52 4.25 5.47 5.01
CA ARG A 52 5.34 6.42 4.80
C ARG A 52 6.51 6.20 5.75
N GLN A 53 6.24 5.98 7.02
CA GLN A 53 7.28 5.66 8.00
C GLN A 53 8.02 4.36 7.60
N SER A 54 7.26 3.31 7.25
CA SER A 54 7.82 2.02 6.80
C SER A 54 8.72 2.18 5.56
N ALA A 55 8.35 3.06 4.63
CA ALA A 55 9.15 3.37 3.44
C ALA A 55 10.45 4.11 3.78
N ASN A 56 10.38 5.08 4.69
CA ASN A 56 11.53 5.84 5.17
C ASN A 56 12.53 4.91 5.88
N ASP A 57 12.06 4.04 6.76
CA ASP A 57 12.88 3.06 7.47
C ASP A 57 13.55 2.07 6.50
N ALA A 58 12.82 1.68 5.44
CA ALA A 58 13.32 0.83 4.38
C ALA A 58 14.17 1.55 3.32
N LYS A 59 14.38 2.88 3.46
CA LYS A 59 15.11 3.75 2.52
C LYS A 59 14.56 3.71 1.08
N ILE A 60 13.24 3.57 0.94
CA ILE A 60 12.58 3.70 -0.36
C ILE A 60 12.41 5.20 -0.67
N PRO A 61 12.94 5.69 -1.80
CA PRO A 61 12.83 7.11 -2.15
C PRO A 61 11.37 7.55 -2.34
N GLU A 62 11.05 8.79 -1.97
CA GLU A 62 9.69 9.34 -2.12
C GLU A 62 9.20 9.30 -3.57
N HIS A 63 10.05 9.59 -4.56
CA HIS A 63 9.69 9.53 -5.97
C HIS A 63 9.35 8.11 -6.46
N ARG A 64 9.76 7.07 -5.73
CA ARG A 64 9.50 5.66 -6.05
C ARG A 64 8.26 5.10 -5.37
N LEU A 65 7.86 5.61 -4.22
CA LEU A 65 6.62 5.23 -3.55
C LEU A 65 5.79 6.50 -3.31
N LEU A 66 4.80 6.70 -4.16
CA LEU A 66 3.86 7.82 -4.11
C LEU A 66 2.65 7.41 -3.27
N ILE A 67 2.25 8.26 -2.34
CA ILE A 67 1.05 8.11 -1.51
C ILE A 67 0.24 9.39 -1.70
N PRO A 68 -0.68 9.43 -2.69
CA PRO A 68 -1.45 10.63 -2.97
C PRO A 68 -2.50 10.87 -1.89
N ALA A 69 -2.79 12.14 -1.61
CA ALA A 69 -3.97 12.54 -0.87
C ALA A 69 -5.25 12.32 -1.71
N ASP A 70 -6.41 12.30 -1.04
CA ASP A 70 -7.69 12.17 -1.73
C ASP A 70 -7.91 13.35 -2.71
N GLY A 71 -8.14 13.02 -3.97
CA GLY A 71 -8.33 14.00 -5.04
C GLY A 71 -7.03 14.59 -5.62
N GLU A 72 -5.86 14.16 -5.16
CA GLU A 72 -4.57 14.57 -5.73
C GLU A 72 -4.39 14.01 -7.15
N ILE A 73 -3.94 14.87 -8.07
CA ILE A 73 -3.61 14.50 -9.45
C ILE A 73 -2.09 14.30 -9.54
N LEU A 74 -1.68 13.11 -9.96
CA LEU A 74 -0.27 12.78 -10.19
C LEU A 74 0.06 12.86 -11.68
N GLU A 75 1.02 13.71 -12.05
CA GLU A 75 1.61 13.70 -13.38
C GLU A 75 2.79 12.71 -13.44
N LEU A 76 2.69 11.74 -14.35
CA LEU A 76 3.72 10.72 -14.56
C LEU A 76 4.51 11.05 -15.82
N VAL A 77 5.67 11.67 -15.63
CA VAL A 77 6.65 11.86 -16.71
C VAL A 77 7.56 10.63 -16.81
N CYS A 78 7.87 10.22 -18.04
CA CYS A 78 8.97 9.29 -18.30
C CYS A 78 10.28 10.07 -18.19
N VAL A 79 11.15 9.64 -17.30
CA VAL A 79 12.52 10.16 -17.14
C VAL A 79 13.50 9.06 -17.56
#